data_AF-A0A5R2N4P3-F1
#
_entry.id   AF-A0A5R2N4P3-F1
#
_cell.length_a   1.000
_cell.length_b   1.000
_cell.length_c   1.000
_cell.angle_alpha   90.00
_cell.angle_beta   90.00
_cell.angle_gamma   90.00
#
_symmetry.space_group_name_H-M   'P 1'
#
loop_
_entity.id
_entity.type
_entity.pdbx_description
1 polymer ?
#
loop_
_entity_poly.entity_id
_entity_poly.type
_entity_poly.pdbx_seq_one_letter_code
_entity_poly.pdbx_strand_id
1 'polypeptide(L)'
;MSERPFMQLYVSDFVGDTLQLSTEQIGAYMLLLMAMWNAGGSLPDDDARLARVARLPLKRWRAISAELLAFFEREGGEIGHGRLTKELRKARLKSEARAAAGARGGAATALKAKAHARANADVLARHSPESRNQMEKASAFSARGAREGPGISIGGREAA
;
A
#
# COMPACT_ATOMS: atom_id res chain seq x y z
N MET A 1 -5.56 6.90 1.55
CA MET A 1 -5.98 6.05 2.69
C MET A 1 -6.79 6.91 3.64
N SER A 2 -7.88 6.37 4.20
CA SER A 2 -8.67 7.08 5.22
C SER A 2 -7.78 7.39 6.43
N GLU A 3 -7.86 8.62 6.95
CA GLU A 3 -7.03 9.08 8.08
C GLU A 3 -7.25 8.22 9.35
N ARG A 4 -8.46 7.64 9.50
CA ARG A 4 -8.89 6.85 10.66
C ARG A 4 -9.62 5.58 10.19
N PRO A 5 -8.89 4.47 9.89
CA PRO A 5 -9.47 3.30 9.22
C PRO A 5 -10.40 2.44 10.09
N PHE A 6 -10.36 2.56 11.42
CA PHE A 6 -11.25 1.83 12.33
C PHE A 6 -11.63 2.72 13.53
N MET A 7 -12.78 2.43 14.14
CA MET A 7 -13.27 3.05 15.37
C MET A 7 -13.36 1.96 16.45
N GLN A 8 -12.78 2.19 17.62
CA GLN A 8 -12.89 1.26 18.75
C GLN A 8 -14.26 1.41 19.41
N LEU A 9 -14.98 0.30 19.57
CA LEU A 9 -16.25 0.23 20.29
C LEU A 9 -16.14 -0.80 21.41
N TYR A 10 -16.61 -0.43 22.60
CA TYR A 10 -16.71 -1.33 23.75
C TYR A 10 -18.17 -1.79 23.87
N VAL A 11 -18.44 -3.05 23.55
CA VAL A 11 -19.81 -3.54 23.37
C VAL A 11 -20.60 -3.51 24.68
N SER A 12 -20.01 -3.94 25.80
CA SER A 12 -20.70 -3.94 27.10
C SER A 12 -21.13 -2.54 27.52
N ASP A 13 -20.22 -1.58 27.38
CA ASP A 13 -20.47 -0.18 27.68
C ASP A 13 -21.54 0.40 26.75
N PHE A 14 -21.41 0.14 25.45
CA PHE A 14 -22.37 0.59 24.45
C PHE A 14 -23.78 0.08 24.77
N VAL A 15 -23.93 -1.22 25.00
CA VAL A 15 -25.22 -1.83 25.33
C VAL A 15 -25.76 -1.23 26.62
N GLY A 16 -24.94 -1.13 27.67
CA GLY A 16 -25.34 -0.57 28.97
C GLY A 16 -25.81 0.88 28.89
N ASP A 17 -25.13 1.71 28.09
CA ASP A 17 -25.49 3.12 27.89
C ASP A 17 -26.78 3.26 27.06
N THR A 18 -27.08 2.32 26.14
CA THR A 18 -28.17 2.44 25.16
C THR A 18 -29.40 1.55 25.40
N LEU A 19 -29.53 0.88 26.55
CA LEU A 19 -30.61 -0.12 26.80
C LEU A 19 -32.03 0.41 26.55
N GLN A 20 -32.27 1.68 26.84
CA GLN A 20 -33.56 2.35 26.72
C GLN A 20 -33.91 2.75 25.27
N LEU A 21 -32.94 2.69 24.35
CA LEU A 21 -33.14 3.12 22.97
C LEU A 21 -33.78 2.01 22.13
N SER A 22 -34.73 2.41 21.29
CA SER A 22 -35.26 1.56 20.22
C SER A 22 -34.20 1.26 19.16
N THR A 23 -34.41 0.23 18.34
CA THR A 23 -33.49 -0.14 17.25
C THR A 23 -33.24 1.00 16.26
N GLU A 24 -34.26 1.81 15.95
CA GLU A 24 -34.09 2.97 15.07
C GLU A 24 -33.20 4.04 15.70
N GLN A 25 -33.41 4.33 16.98
CA GLN A 25 -32.58 5.27 17.75
C GLN A 25 -31.14 4.78 17.84
N ILE A 26 -30.93 3.49 18.13
CA ILE A 26 -29.61 2.87 18.13
C ILE A 26 -28.93 3.02 16.76
N GLY A 27 -29.66 2.78 15.67
CA GLY A 27 -29.16 2.98 14.31
C GLY A 27 -28.74 4.42 14.03
N ALA A 28 -29.60 5.38 14.38
CA ALA A 28 -29.32 6.81 14.24
C ALA A 28 -28.10 7.23 15.09
N TYR A 29 -28.05 6.82 16.35
CA TYR A 29 -26.93 7.07 17.27
C TYR A 29 -25.61 6.53 16.70
N MET A 30 -25.60 5.29 16.21
CA MET A 30 -24.41 4.69 15.61
C MET A 30 -23.94 5.43 14.35
N LEU A 31 -24.85 5.86 13.49
CA LEU A 31 -24.53 6.65 12.30
C LEU A 31 -23.90 7.99 12.67
N LEU A 32 -24.41 8.66 13.70
CA LEU A 32 -23.84 9.91 14.21
C LEU A 32 -22.44 9.70 14.78
N LEU A 33 -22.21 8.67 15.60
CA LEU A 33 -20.88 8.36 16.14
C LEU A 33 -19.86 8.09 15.02
N MET A 34 -20.25 7.32 14.00
CA MET A 34 -19.36 7.04 12.86
C MET A 34 -19.04 8.29 12.05
N ALA A 35 -20.03 9.15 11.80
CA ALA A 35 -19.82 10.41 11.10
C ALA A 35 -18.93 11.35 11.91
N MET A 36 -19.18 11.48 13.21
CA MET A 36 -18.39 12.28 14.14
C MET A 36 -16.95 11.78 14.24
N TRP A 37 -16.73 10.46 14.27
CA TRP A 37 -15.40 9.85 14.22
C TRP A 37 -14.63 10.26 12.97
N ASN A 38 -15.30 10.23 11.83
CA ASN A 38 -14.70 10.62 10.56
C ASN A 38 -14.45 12.14 10.47
N ALA A 39 -15.32 12.95 11.09
CA ALA A 39 -15.22 14.41 11.13
C ALA A 39 -14.22 14.95 12.17
N GLY A 40 -13.63 14.10 13.01
CA GLY A 40 -12.63 14.51 13.99
C GLY A 40 -13.17 14.83 15.39
N GLY A 41 -14.42 14.45 15.67
CA GLY A 41 -14.97 14.42 17.03
C GLY A 41 -16.17 15.31 17.31
N SER A 42 -16.60 16.13 16.33
CA SER A 42 -17.84 16.89 16.43
C SER A 42 -18.64 16.87 15.12
N LEU A 43 -19.90 17.27 15.21
CA LEU A 43 -20.79 17.53 14.08
C LEU A 43 -21.55 18.83 14.33
N PRO A 44 -21.96 19.57 13.28
CA PRO A 44 -22.83 20.74 13.44
C PRO A 44 -24.16 20.36 14.09
N ASP A 45 -24.58 21.14 15.08
CA ASP A 45 -25.85 21.02 15.80
C ASP A 45 -27.01 21.60 14.98
N ASP A 46 -27.25 20.98 13.82
CA ASP A 46 -28.30 21.34 12.89
C ASP A 46 -29.16 20.11 12.56
N ASP A 47 -30.44 20.18 12.93
CA ASP A 47 -31.40 19.10 12.74
C ASP A 47 -31.42 18.53 11.31
N ALA A 48 -31.32 19.39 10.29
CA ALA A 48 -31.37 18.95 8.89
C ALA A 48 -30.10 18.19 8.47
N ARG A 49 -28.93 18.58 8.99
CA ARG A 49 -27.67 17.84 8.81
C ARG A 49 -27.69 16.53 9.58
N LEU A 50 -28.07 16.56 10.86
CA LEU A 50 -28.10 15.39 11.72
C LEU A 50 -29.10 14.34 11.20
N ALA A 51 -30.28 14.75 10.74
CA ALA A 51 -31.25 13.87 10.10
C ALA A 51 -30.66 13.16 8.86
N ARG A 52 -29.94 13.90 8.01
CA ARG A 52 -29.27 13.33 6.83
C ARG A 52 -28.19 12.31 7.20
N VAL A 53 -27.38 12.60 8.23
CA VAL A 53 -26.37 11.67 8.74
C VAL A 53 -27.02 10.40 9.29
N ALA A 54 -28.09 10.56 10.08
CA ALA A 54 -28.87 9.47 10.63
C ALA A 54 -29.72 8.72 9.58
N ARG A 55 -29.74 9.21 8.33
CA ARG A 55 -30.53 8.67 7.21
C ARG A 55 -32.04 8.63 7.50
N LEU A 56 -32.53 9.62 8.22
CA LEU A 56 -33.94 9.76 8.59
C LEU A 56 -34.56 10.98 7.89
N PRO A 57 -35.85 10.91 7.52
CA PRO A 57 -36.62 12.11 7.20
C PRO A 57 -36.59 13.08 8.38
N LEU A 58 -36.51 14.39 8.11
CA LEU A 58 -36.43 15.43 9.15
C LEU A 58 -37.57 15.32 10.18
N LYS A 59 -38.79 15.00 9.72
CA LYS A 59 -39.94 14.78 10.62
C LYS A 59 -39.69 13.63 11.60
N ARG A 60 -39.08 12.53 11.14
CA ARG A 60 -38.78 11.38 12.00
C ARG A 60 -37.61 11.67 12.94
N TRP A 61 -36.57 12.34 12.43
CA TRP A 61 -35.46 12.83 13.26
C TRP A 61 -35.97 13.66 14.44
N ARG A 62 -36.80 14.68 14.19
CA ARG A 62 -37.36 15.54 15.25
C ARG A 62 -38.19 14.80 16.29
N ALA A 63 -38.76 13.64 15.93
CA ALA A 63 -39.52 12.82 16.86
C ALA A 63 -38.63 12.04 17.85
N ILE A 64 -37.37 11.77 17.48
CA ILE A 64 -36.45 10.95 18.29
C ILE A 64 -35.22 11.73 18.77
N SER A 65 -34.96 12.92 18.22
CA SER A 65 -33.71 13.66 18.42
C SER A 65 -33.52 14.12 19.86
N ALA A 66 -34.59 14.44 20.58
CA ALA A 66 -34.49 14.86 21.98
C ALA A 66 -33.84 13.78 22.87
N GLU A 67 -34.27 12.51 22.69
CA GLU A 67 -33.70 11.38 23.43
C GLU A 67 -32.26 11.09 23.00
N LEU A 68 -31.95 11.21 21.70
CA LEU A 68 -30.61 10.97 21.18
C LEU A 68 -29.62 12.07 21.60
N LEU A 69 -30.01 13.34 21.51
CA LEU A 69 -29.16 14.48 21.80
C LEU A 69 -28.80 14.57 23.29
N ALA A 70 -29.53 13.89 24.18
CA ALA A 70 -29.16 13.75 25.59
C ALA A 70 -27.85 12.98 25.81
N PHE A 71 -27.39 12.20 24.83
CA PHE A 71 -26.10 11.48 24.88
C PHE A 71 -24.92 12.31 24.38
N PHE A 72 -25.17 13.50 23.84
CA PHE A 72 -24.15 14.35 23.24
C PHE A 72 -23.95 15.63 24.04
N GLU A 73 -22.71 16.10 24.03
CA GLU A 73 -22.33 17.40 24.58
C GLU A 73 -22.59 18.47 23.51
N ARG A 74 -23.36 19.52 23.83
CA ARG A 74 -23.73 20.59 22.88
C ARG A 74 -23.07 21.89 23.30
N GLU A 75 -22.21 22.44 22.45
CA GLU A 75 -21.50 23.69 22.72
C GLU A 75 -21.20 24.43 21.40
N GLY A 76 -21.41 25.75 21.38
CA GLY A 76 -20.98 26.58 20.24
C GLY A 76 -21.63 26.25 18.89
N GLY A 77 -22.80 25.59 18.88
CA GLY A 77 -23.46 25.15 17.64
C GLY A 77 -22.94 23.82 17.07
N GLU A 78 -22.16 23.08 17.86
CA GLU A 78 -21.66 21.75 17.54
C GLU A 78 -22.12 20.74 18.59
N ILE A 79 -22.20 19.47 18.19
CA ILE A 79 -22.41 18.32 19.06
C ILE A 79 -21.15 17.46 19.10
N GLY A 80 -20.77 17.00 20.29
CA GLY A 80 -19.63 16.14 20.55
C GLY A 80 -19.98 14.97 21.46
N HIS A 81 -19.02 14.07 21.67
CA HIS A 81 -19.22 12.91 22.54
C HIS A 81 -17.95 12.57 23.33
N GLY A 82 -17.98 12.73 24.67
CA GLY A 82 -16.79 12.61 25.51
C GLY A 82 -16.02 11.29 25.36
N ARG A 83 -16.71 10.14 25.29
CA ARG A 83 -16.07 8.83 25.02
C ARG A 83 -15.33 8.82 23.67
N LEU A 84 -15.98 9.29 22.62
CA LEU A 84 -15.43 9.29 21.25
C LEU A 84 -14.20 10.21 21.16
N THR A 85 -14.25 11.38 21.79
CA THR A 85 -13.12 12.32 21.86
C THR A 85 -11.89 11.69 22.49
N LYS A 86 -12.05 10.90 23.56
CA LYS A 86 -10.95 10.16 24.20
C LYS A 86 -10.35 9.12 23.26
N GLU A 87 -11.19 8.36 22.56
CA GLU A 87 -10.73 7.33 21.62
C GLU A 87 -10.05 7.92 20.38
N LEU A 88 -10.55 9.05 19.87
CA LEU A 88 -9.93 9.80 18.78
C LEU A 88 -8.52 10.25 19.14
N ARG A 89 -8.33 10.78 20.36
CA ARG A 89 -7.02 11.18 20.85
C ARG A 89 -6.06 9.99 20.91
N LYS A 90 -6.50 8.84 21.45
CA LYS A 90 -5.68 7.62 21.50
C LYS A 90 -5.29 7.14 20.10
N ALA A 91 -6.24 7.12 19.16
CA ALA A 91 -5.98 6.72 17.78
C ALA A 91 -4.97 7.63 17.10
N ARG A 92 -5.09 8.95 17.28
CA ARG A 92 -4.16 9.94 16.76
C ARG A 92 -2.74 9.74 17.29
N LEU A 93 -2.58 9.65 18.61
CA LEU A 93 -1.27 9.42 19.24
C LEU A 93 -0.60 8.13 18.74
N LYS A 94 -1.37 7.05 18.60
CA LYS A 94 -0.87 5.77 18.09
C LYS A 94 -0.45 5.86 16.63
N SER A 95 -1.21 6.59 15.81
CA SER A 95 -0.88 6.84 14.40
C SER A 95 0.41 7.65 14.26
N GLU A 96 0.54 8.75 15.00
CA GLU A 96 1.73 9.60 15.02
C GLU A 96 2.98 8.83 15.47
N ALA A 97 2.88 8.03 16.54
CA ALA A 97 3.98 7.19 17.01
C ALA A 97 4.44 6.16 15.96
N ARG A 98 3.49 5.53 15.26
CA ARG A 98 3.78 4.59 14.16
C ARG A 98 4.40 5.28 12.96
N ALA A 99 3.91 6.45 12.58
CA ALA A 99 4.48 7.24 11.51
C ALA A 99 5.93 7.65 11.83
N ALA A 100 6.21 8.12 13.05
CA ALA A 100 7.55 8.47 13.50
C ALA A 100 8.50 7.26 13.54
N ALA A 101 8.03 6.10 14.02
CA ALA A 101 8.81 4.85 13.97
C ALA A 101 9.09 4.40 12.53
N GLY A 102 8.08 4.46 11.65
CA GLY A 102 8.20 4.13 10.23
C GLY A 102 9.18 5.06 9.51
N ALA A 103 9.14 6.36 9.78
CA ALA A 103 10.08 7.33 9.23
C ALA A 103 11.53 7.04 9.65
N ARG A 104 11.76 6.76 10.94
CA ARG A 104 13.10 6.38 11.45
C ARG A 104 13.60 5.08 10.82
N GLY A 105 12.75 4.06 10.74
CA GLY A 105 13.09 2.78 10.10
C GLY A 105 13.38 2.95 8.61
N GLY A 106 12.55 3.72 7.90
CA GLY A 106 12.74 4.03 6.48
C GLY A 106 14.05 4.79 6.23
N ALA A 107 14.38 5.78 7.06
CA ALA A 107 15.65 6.49 6.97
C ALA A 107 16.86 5.56 7.20
N ALA A 108 16.80 4.69 8.22
CA ALA A 108 17.86 3.73 8.50
C ALA A 108 18.05 2.72 7.35
N THR A 109 16.95 2.23 6.76
CA THR A 109 17.00 1.33 5.59
C THR A 109 17.53 2.04 4.35
N ALA A 110 17.13 3.29 4.10
CA ALA A 110 17.63 4.08 2.99
C ALA A 110 19.13 4.36 3.11
N LEU A 111 19.64 4.62 4.32
CA LEU A 111 21.08 4.78 4.58
C LEU A 111 21.84 3.47 4.31
N LYS A 112 21.33 2.32 4.78
CA LYS A 112 21.94 1.00 4.50
C LYS A 112 21.92 0.66 3.01
N ALA A 113 20.83 0.94 2.31
CA ALA A 113 20.73 0.72 0.87
C ALA A 113 21.74 1.58 0.09
N LYS A 114 21.91 2.86 0.47
CA LYS A 114 22.96 3.73 -0.12
C LYS A 114 24.38 3.23 0.17
N ALA A 115 24.63 2.66 1.35
CA ALA A 115 25.92 2.06 1.70
C ALA A 115 26.21 0.81 0.85
N HIS A 116 25.23 -0.09 0.68
CA HIS A 116 25.38 -1.27 -0.19
C HIS A 116 25.52 -0.91 -1.66
N ALA A 117 24.81 0.12 -2.15
CA ALA A 117 24.95 0.60 -3.53
C ALA A 117 26.36 1.15 -3.80
N ARG A 118 27.00 1.80 -2.83
CA ARG A 118 28.41 2.24 -2.93
C ARG A 118 29.41 1.08 -2.90
N ALA A 119 29.13 0.03 -2.13
CA ALA A 119 30.02 -1.15 -2.03
C ALA A 119 30.11 -1.96 -3.34
N ASN A 120 29.07 -1.91 -4.19
CA ASN A 120 29.06 -2.60 -5.48
C ASN A 120 29.65 -1.78 -6.64
N ALA A 121 30.06 -0.53 -6.42
CA ALA A 121 30.60 0.33 -7.48
C ALA A 121 32.08 0.05 -7.81
N ASP A 122 32.80 -0.71 -6.98
CA ASP A 122 34.26 -0.92 -7.11
C ASP A 122 34.67 -2.30 -7.63
N VAL A 123 33.70 -3.18 -7.92
CA VAL A 123 33.99 -4.45 -8.61
C VAL A 123 33.90 -4.20 -10.11
N LEU A 124 35.02 -3.74 -10.69
CA LEU A 124 35.29 -3.76 -12.12
C LEU A 124 34.72 -5.06 -12.73
N ALA A 125 33.73 -4.92 -13.61
CA ALA A 125 33.27 -5.98 -14.48
C ALA A 125 34.42 -6.38 -15.43
N ARG A 126 35.31 -7.25 -14.98
CA ARG A 126 36.29 -7.93 -15.82
C ARG A 126 35.60 -9.08 -16.55
N HIS A 127 34.69 -8.77 -17.45
CA HIS A 127 34.35 -9.70 -18.51
C HIS A 127 35.31 -9.42 -19.67
N SER A 128 36.45 -10.11 -19.66
CA SER A 128 37.26 -10.23 -20.87
C SER A 128 36.43 -11.07 -21.86
N PRO A 129 36.10 -10.58 -23.07
CA PRO A 129 35.55 -11.46 -24.09
C PRO A 129 36.68 -12.39 -24.50
N GLU A 130 36.54 -13.66 -24.12
CA GLU A 130 37.41 -14.76 -24.53
C GLU A 130 37.34 -14.86 -26.06
N SER A 131 38.22 -14.12 -26.75
CA SER A 131 38.41 -14.18 -28.20
C SER A 131 39.24 -15.43 -28.50
N ARG A 132 38.68 -16.60 -28.18
CA ARG A 132 39.32 -17.90 -28.36
C ARG A 132 39.11 -18.35 -29.81
N ASN A 133 40.14 -18.11 -30.63
CA ASN A 133 40.43 -18.76 -31.90
C ASN A 133 39.23 -19.13 -32.80
N GLN A 134 38.72 -18.15 -33.54
CA GLN A 134 37.92 -18.40 -34.76
C GLN A 134 38.77 -18.28 -36.05
N MET A 135 40.08 -18.53 -35.97
CA MET A 135 40.99 -18.52 -37.12
C MET A 135 41.57 -19.91 -37.47
N GLU A 136 41.38 -20.93 -36.62
CA GLU A 136 41.91 -22.28 -36.86
C GLU A 136 40.98 -23.22 -37.66
N LYS A 137 39.69 -22.89 -37.83
CA LYS A 137 38.75 -23.75 -38.56
C LYS A 137 38.57 -23.42 -40.05
N ALA A 138 39.13 -22.31 -40.53
CA ALA A 138 39.10 -21.95 -41.95
C ALA A 138 40.23 -22.60 -42.78
N SER A 139 41.35 -22.98 -42.15
CA SER A 139 42.51 -23.57 -42.85
C SER A 139 42.42 -25.09 -43.03
N ALA A 140 41.57 -25.79 -42.28
CA ALA A 140 41.40 -27.24 -42.39
C ALA A 140 40.45 -27.68 -43.52
N PHE A 141 39.63 -26.77 -44.08
CA PHE A 141 38.68 -27.09 -45.16
C PHE A 141 39.24 -26.82 -46.57
N SER A 142 40.32 -26.03 -46.71
CA SER A 142 40.95 -25.73 -48.01
C SER A 142 42.07 -26.71 -48.40
N ALA A 143 42.52 -27.59 -47.49
CA ALA A 143 43.63 -28.52 -47.75
C ALA A 143 43.20 -29.93 -48.22
N ARG A 144 41.89 -30.20 -48.32
CA ARG A 144 41.35 -31.52 -48.73
C ARG A 144 40.76 -31.57 -50.14
N GLY A 145 40.78 -30.46 -50.88
CA GLY A 145 40.18 -30.35 -52.22
C GLY A 145 41.15 -30.42 -53.40
N ALA A 146 42.44 -30.67 -53.16
CA ALA A 146 43.47 -30.54 -54.19
C ALA A 146 44.43 -31.72 -54.28
N ARG A 147 43.98 -32.97 -54.08
CA ARG A 147 44.69 -34.17 -54.55
C ARG A 147 43.66 -35.28 -54.81
N GLU A 148 43.64 -35.75 -56.06
CA GLU A 148 43.04 -36.99 -56.61
C GLU A 148 41.88 -36.83 -57.61
N GLY A 149 42.20 -37.14 -58.87
CA GLY A 149 41.32 -37.43 -60.01
C GLY A 149 42.14 -37.60 -61.30
N PRO A 150 41.89 -38.60 -62.18
CA PRO A 150 42.91 -39.61 -62.55
C PRO A 150 43.23 -39.76 -64.06
N GLY A 151 44.36 -40.45 -64.36
CA GLY A 151 44.61 -41.26 -65.57
C GLY A 151 44.93 -40.48 -66.87
N ILE A 152 45.68 -40.93 -67.89
CA ILE A 152 46.05 -42.23 -68.48
C ILE A 152 47.30 -41.96 -69.37
N SER A 153 48.46 -42.60 -69.16
CA SER A 153 49.07 -43.77 -69.86
C SER A 153 49.68 -43.55 -71.27
N ILE A 154 50.76 -44.33 -71.52
CA ILE A 154 51.41 -44.69 -72.81
C ILE A 154 52.45 -43.64 -73.29
N GLY A 155 53.73 -43.90 -73.52
CA GLY A 155 54.50 -45.13 -73.80
C GLY A 155 55.33 -44.89 -75.08
N GLY A 156 56.66 -45.09 -75.07
CA GLY A 156 57.44 -45.26 -76.32
C GLY A 156 58.84 -44.63 -76.43
N ARG A 157 59.87 -45.42 -76.06
CA ARG A 157 61.19 -45.64 -76.72
C ARG A 157 62.06 -44.47 -77.21
N GLU A 158 63.19 -44.27 -76.52
CA GLU A 158 64.55 -44.20 -77.10
C GLU A 158 64.89 -45.54 -77.79
N ALA A 159 65.83 -45.72 -78.72
CA ALA A 159 66.74 -44.89 -79.51
C ALA A 159 67.19 -45.77 -80.70
N ALA A 160 68.02 -45.23 -81.58
CA ALA A 160 68.79 -45.96 -82.59
C ALA A 160 69.61 -47.11 -82.00
#